data_AF-A0A7X4YN86-F1
#
_entry.id   AF-A0A7X4YN86-F1
#
_cell.length_a   1.000
_cell.length_b   1.000
_cell.length_c   1.000
_cell.angle_alpha   90.00
_cell.angle_beta   90.00
_cell.angle_gamma   90.00
#
_symmetry.space_group_name_H-M   'P 1'
#
loop_
_entity.id
_entity.type
_entity.pdbx_description
1 polymer ?
#
loop_
_entity_poly.entity_id
_entity_poly.type
_entity_poly.pdbx_seq_one_letter_code
_entity_poly.pdbx_strand_id
1 'polypeptide(L)'
;MTLTKEQWKQQWVDDYLDLYNYALALGDKEWQTEIEALLRRQEYAYDDTVREWTKEQLWTQFNTINYKMMELFTLMRKSSSNEEESAIRDLIWQLKLQRMDLAKQIKELC
;
A
#
# COMPACT_ATOMS: atom_id res chain seq x y z
N MET A 1 1.53 8.42 -9.37
CA MET A 1 2.51 7.85 -10.30
C MET A 1 3.46 7.01 -9.48
N THR A 2 3.60 5.72 -9.80
CA THR A 2 4.63 4.86 -9.21
C THR A 2 5.95 5.18 -9.90
N LEU A 3 6.96 5.60 -9.14
CA LEU A 3 8.33 5.77 -9.64
C LEU A 3 8.83 4.42 -10.17
N THR A 4 9.61 4.42 -11.25
CA THR A 4 10.33 3.19 -11.64
C THR A 4 11.40 2.86 -10.60
N LYS A 5 11.88 1.61 -10.58
CA LYS A 5 12.94 1.18 -9.64
C LYS A 5 14.17 2.07 -9.71
N GLU A 6 14.53 2.49 -10.92
CA GLU A 6 15.65 3.38 -11.19
C GLU A 6 15.40 4.80 -10.67
N GLN A 7 14.19 5.34 -10.83
CA GLN A 7 13.84 6.68 -10.36
C GLN A 7 13.77 6.73 -8.83
N TRP A 8 13.16 5.73 -8.19
CA TRP A 8 13.17 5.62 -6.73
C TRP A 8 14.59 5.47 -6.21
N LYS A 9 15.42 4.65 -6.87
CA LYS A 9 16.82 4.44 -6.48
C LYS A 9 17.60 5.75 -6.51
N GLN A 10 17.46 6.54 -7.57
CA GLN A 10 18.13 7.85 -7.69
C GLN A 10 17.68 8.80 -6.58
N GLN A 11 16.37 8.99 -6.41
CA GLN A 11 15.85 9.87 -5.36
C GLN A 11 16.30 9.44 -3.96
N TRP A 12 16.28 8.13 -3.69
CA TRP A 12 16.73 7.60 -2.40
C TRP A 12 18.25 7.78 -2.20
N VAL A 13 19.09 7.61 -3.24
CA VAL A 13 20.52 7.94 -3.13
C VAL A 13 20.69 9.43 -2.80
N ASP A 14 20.00 10.30 -3.52
CA ASP A 14 20.11 11.75 -3.35
C ASP A 14 19.71 12.18 -1.92
N ASP A 15 18.57 11.69 -1.42
CA ASP A 15 18.09 11.97 -0.05
C ASP A 15 19.12 11.55 1.02
N TYR A 16 19.73 10.38 0.86
CA TYR A 16 20.72 9.88 1.82
C TYR A 16 22.10 10.54 1.66
N LEU A 17 22.44 11.02 0.47
CA LEU A 17 23.64 11.86 0.26
C LEU A 17 23.48 13.22 0.93
N ASP A 18 22.28 13.82 0.88
CA ASP A 18 21.99 15.07 1.59
C ASP A 18 22.13 14.89 3.12
N LEU A 19 21.61 13.78 3.65
CA LEU A 19 21.79 13.42 5.07
C LEU A 19 23.26 13.18 5.42
N TYR A 20 24.02 12.51 4.55
CA TYR A 20 25.45 12.27 4.76
C TYR A 20 26.23 13.59 4.81
N ASN A 21 25.95 14.50 3.88
CA ASN A 21 26.57 15.82 3.84
C ASN A 21 26.22 16.65 5.10
N TYR A 22 24.99 16.51 5.61
CA TYR A 22 24.60 17.16 6.84
C TYR A 22 25.32 16.55 8.06
N ALA A 23 25.43 15.22 8.15
CA ALA A 23 26.22 14.54 9.18
C ALA A 23 27.71 14.94 9.13
N LEU A 24 28.25 15.11 7.92
CA LEU A 24 29.61 15.61 7.69
C LEU A 24 29.78 17.03 8.25
N ALA A 25 28.83 17.93 8.00
CA ALA A 25 28.87 19.30 8.49
C ALA A 25 28.83 19.37 10.03
N LEU A 26 28.16 18.42 10.68
CA LEU A 26 28.11 18.30 12.14
C LEU A 26 29.34 17.59 12.73
N GLY A 27 30.20 16.99 11.90
CA GLY A 27 31.32 16.17 12.35
C GLY A 27 30.90 14.82 12.96
N ASP A 28 29.65 14.41 12.74
CA ASP A 28 29.08 13.19 13.31
C ASP A 28 29.52 11.96 12.49
N LYS A 29 30.59 11.31 12.97
CA LYS A 29 31.20 10.15 12.30
C LYS A 29 30.41 8.85 12.49
N GLU A 30 29.67 8.74 13.59
CA GLU A 30 28.82 7.59 13.85
C GLU A 30 27.66 7.60 12.85
N TRP A 31 27.00 8.75 12.71
CA TRP A 31 25.91 8.92 11.77
C TRP A 31 26.33 8.76 10.30
N GLN A 32 27.51 9.26 9.91
CA GLN A 32 28.10 8.99 8.59
C GLN A 32 28.22 7.48 8.31
N THR A 33 28.71 6.72 9.29
CA THR A 33 28.93 5.26 9.16
C THR A 33 27.60 4.51 9.04
N GLU A 34 26.58 4.94 9.78
CA GLU A 34 25.23 4.39 9.67
C GLU A 34 24.61 4.62 8.29
N ILE A 35 24.74 5.84 7.75
CA ILE A 35 24.24 6.19 6.41
C ILE A 35 24.95 5.36 5.33
N GLU A 36 26.27 5.19 5.42
CA GLU A 36 27.03 4.34 4.50
C GLU A 36 26.56 2.87 4.54
N ALA A 37 26.27 2.36 5.74
CA ALA A 37 25.74 1.01 5.92
C ALA A 37 24.33 0.85 5.30
N LEU A 38 23.48 1.88 5.43
CA LEU A 38 22.16 1.93 4.80
C LEU A 38 22.26 1.97 3.28
N LEU A 39 23.11 2.84 2.71
CA LEU A 39 23.35 2.95 1.27
C LEU A 39 23.80 1.61 0.65
N ARG A 40 24.57 0.81 1.37
CA ARG A 40 24.98 -0.54 0.92
C ARG A 40 23.85 -1.56 0.89
N ARG A 41 22.75 -1.34 1.63
CA ARG A 41 21.57 -2.22 1.67
C ARG A 41 20.43 -1.74 0.76
N GLN A 42 20.70 -0.74 -0.08
CA GLN A 42 19.70 -0.09 -0.93
C GLN A 42 18.86 -1.05 -1.80
N GLU A 43 19.45 -2.13 -2.30
CA GLU A 43 18.71 -3.09 -3.13
C GLU A 43 17.53 -3.74 -2.40
N TYR A 44 17.66 -4.01 -1.11
CA TYR A 44 16.60 -4.55 -0.28
C TYR A 44 15.56 -3.49 0.11
N ALA A 45 16.01 -2.24 0.29
CA ALA A 45 15.14 -1.13 0.69
C ALA A 45 14.05 -0.83 -0.35
N TYR A 46 14.34 -0.96 -1.66
CA TYR A 46 13.32 -0.77 -2.70
C TYR A 46 12.24 -1.85 -2.64
N ASP A 47 12.64 -3.11 -2.58
CA ASP A 47 11.71 -4.24 -2.61
C ASP A 47 10.81 -4.23 -1.35
N ASP A 48 11.35 -3.86 -0.18
CA ASP A 48 10.58 -3.67 1.05
C ASP A 48 9.62 -2.47 0.95
N THR A 49 10.07 -1.34 0.39
CA THR A 49 9.23 -0.15 0.21
C THR A 49 8.07 -0.42 -0.76
N VAL A 50 8.34 -1.10 -1.88
CA VAL A 50 7.31 -1.49 -2.84
C VAL A 50 6.35 -2.50 -2.22
N ARG A 51 6.85 -3.45 -1.43
CA ARG A 51 6.02 -4.43 -0.74
C ARG A 51 5.07 -3.75 0.25
N GLU A 52 5.56 -2.84 1.09
CA GLU A 52 4.71 -2.15 2.05
C GLU A 52 3.70 -1.22 1.36
N TRP A 53 4.11 -0.48 0.32
CA TRP A 53 3.19 0.31 -0.49
C TRP A 53 2.09 -0.54 -1.14
N THR A 54 2.46 -1.70 -1.69
CA THR A 54 1.50 -2.63 -2.30
C THR A 54 0.50 -3.15 -1.26
N LYS A 55 0.98 -3.49 -0.06
CA LYS A 55 0.15 -3.93 1.07
C LYS A 55 -0.83 -2.82 1.50
N GLU A 56 -0.39 -1.57 1.63
CA GLU A 56 -1.26 -0.43 1.93
C GLU A 56 -2.35 -0.22 0.86
N GLN A 57 -1.98 -0.33 -0.42
CA GLN A 57 -2.94 -0.23 -1.52
C GLN A 57 -4.00 -1.33 -1.47
N LEU A 58 -3.60 -2.58 -1.21
CA LEU A 58 -4.54 -3.69 -1.09
C LEU A 58 -5.47 -3.52 0.11
N TRP A 59 -4.97 -3.06 1.25
CA TRP A 59 -5.80 -2.74 2.42
C TRP A 59 -6.79 -1.62 2.14
N THR A 60 -6.37 -0.59 1.42
CA THR A 60 -7.24 0.53 1.01
C THR A 60 -8.37 0.04 0.10
N GLN A 61 -8.07 -0.82 -0.87
CA GLN A 61 -9.07 -1.44 -1.74
C GLN A 61 -10.01 -2.35 -0.94
N PHE A 62 -9.47 -3.17 -0.04
CA PHE A 62 -10.25 -4.07 0.82
C PHE A 62 -11.27 -3.29 1.67
N ASN A 63 -10.82 -2.19 2.29
CA ASN A 63 -11.67 -1.31 3.09
C ASN A 63 -12.74 -0.63 2.24
N THR A 64 -12.38 -0.17 1.03
CA THR A 64 -13.33 0.42 0.08
C THR A 64 -14.45 -0.55 -0.27
N ILE A 65 -14.11 -1.83 -0.53
CA ILE A 65 -15.10 -2.87 -0.82
C ILE A 65 -16.02 -3.10 0.39
N ASN A 66 -15.47 -3.14 1.60
CA ASN A 66 -16.28 -3.27 2.82
C ASN A 66 -17.27 -2.11 2.98
N TYR A 67 -16.84 -0.87 2.75
CA TYR A 67 -17.74 0.28 2.81
C TYR A 67 -18.87 0.17 1.79
N LYS A 68 -18.56 -0.14 0.53
CA LYS A 68 -19.57 -0.35 -0.53
C LYS A 68 -20.57 -1.45 -0.16
N MET A 69 -20.10 -2.56 0.42
CA MET A 69 -20.99 -3.62 0.90
C MET A 69 -21.92 -3.13 2.00
N MET A 70 -21.44 -2.33 2.95
CA MET A 70 -22.27 -1.74 4.02
C MET A 70 -23.33 -0.77 3.48
N GLU A 71 -22.97 0.03 2.48
CA GLU A 71 -23.93 0.91 1.78
C GLU A 71 -25.01 0.08 1.06
N LEU A 72 -24.62 -0.99 0.36
CA LEU A 72 -25.56 -1.89 -0.30
C LEU A 72 -26.48 -2.60 0.70
N PHE A 73 -25.98 -3.04 1.85
CA PHE A 73 -26.84 -3.58 2.90
C PHE A 73 -27.84 -2.55 3.43
N THR A 74 -27.43 -1.29 3.53
CA THR A 74 -28.32 -0.20 3.93
C THR A 74 -29.37 0.08 2.87
N LEU A 75 -29.00 0.04 1.60
CA LEU A 75 -29.91 0.21 0.46
C LEU A 75 -30.93 -0.94 0.39
N MET A 76 -30.47 -2.18 0.60
CA MET A 76 -31.33 -3.38 0.63
C MET A 76 -32.35 -3.36 1.77
N ARG A 77 -32.08 -2.65 2.88
CA ARG A 77 -33.08 -2.46 3.95
C ARG A 77 -34.16 -1.41 3.61
N LYS A 78 -33.89 -0.57 2.60
CA LYS A 78 -34.76 0.52 2.15
C LYS A 78 -35.47 0.21 0.83
N SER A 79 -35.06 -0.85 0.14
CA SER A 79 -35.67 -1.27 -1.13
C SER A 79 -37.14 -1.65 -0.92
N SER A 80 -37.96 -1.29 -1.90
CA SER A 80 -39.41 -1.51 -1.85
C SER A 80 -39.87 -2.64 -2.79
N SER A 81 -38.95 -3.21 -3.58
CA SER A 81 -39.23 -4.29 -4.53
C SER A 81 -38.26 -5.46 -4.37
N ASN A 82 -38.75 -6.66 -4.64
CA ASN A 82 -37.95 -7.89 -4.63
C ASN A 82 -36.87 -7.88 -5.72
N GLU A 83 -37.13 -7.24 -6.86
CA GLU A 83 -36.17 -7.08 -7.96
C GLU A 83 -34.97 -6.21 -7.55
N GLU A 84 -35.21 -5.12 -6.83
CA GLU A 84 -34.15 -4.25 -6.28
C GLU A 84 -33.31 -5.01 -5.26
N GLU A 85 -33.95 -5.75 -4.35
CA GLU A 85 -33.24 -6.59 -3.40
C GLU A 85 -32.37 -7.64 -4.10
N SER A 86 -32.89 -8.29 -5.14
CA SER A 86 -32.13 -9.31 -5.88
C SER A 86 -30.90 -8.71 -6.56
N ALA A 87 -31.04 -7.57 -7.24
CA ALA A 87 -29.91 -6.88 -7.87
C ALA A 87 -28.85 -6.46 -6.84
N ILE A 88 -29.27 -5.97 -5.67
CA ILE A 88 -28.35 -5.61 -4.59
C ILE A 88 -27.61 -6.84 -4.03
N ARG A 89 -28.30 -7.98 -3.88
CA ARG A 89 -27.66 -9.24 -3.44
C ARG A 89 -26.59 -9.71 -4.42
N ASP A 90 -26.83 -9.60 -5.72
CA ASP A 90 -25.85 -9.95 -6.75
C ASP A 90 -24.61 -9.05 -6.67
N LEU A 91 -24.79 -7.73 -6.49
CA LEU A 91 -23.68 -6.79 -6.29
C LEU A 91 -22.87 -7.11 -5.02
N ILE A 92 -23.55 -7.42 -3.92
CA ILE A 92 -22.90 -7.85 -2.67
C ILE A 92 -22.10 -9.14 -2.89
N TRP A 93 -22.61 -10.09 -3.68
CA TRP A 93 -21.90 -11.32 -3.99
C TRP A 93 -20.61 -11.05 -4.79
N GLN A 94 -20.67 -10.21 -5.83
CA GLN A 94 -19.49 -9.83 -6.60
C GLN A 94 -18.43 -9.15 -5.73
N LEU A 95 -18.85 -8.23 -4.87
CA LEU A 95 -17.95 -7.56 -3.93
C LEU A 95 -17.33 -8.53 -2.91
N LYS A 96 -18.07 -9.56 -2.47
CA LYS A 96 -17.50 -10.63 -1.61
C LYS A 96 -16.37 -11.38 -2.31
N LEU A 97 -16.55 -11.74 -3.59
CA LEU A 97 -15.52 -12.44 -4.37
C LEU A 97 -14.26 -11.58 -4.50
N GLN A 98 -14.42 -10.30 -4.86
CA GLN A 98 -13.30 -9.36 -4.94
C GLN A 98 -12.59 -9.20 -3.59
N ARG A 99 -13.35 -9.10 -2.50
CA ARG A 99 -12.80 -9.00 -1.15
C ARG A 99 -12.01 -10.25 -0.74
N MET A 100 -12.47 -11.44 -1.13
CA MET A 100 -11.76 -12.69 -0.86
C MET A 100 -10.43 -12.76 -1.61
N ASP A 101 -10.40 -12.31 -2.86
CA ASP A 101 -9.18 -12.25 -3.65
C ASP A 101 -8.16 -11.27 -3.03
N LEU A 102 -8.60 -10.06 -2.67
CA LEU A 102 -7.75 -9.10 -1.95
C LEU A 102 -7.23 -9.67 -0.62
N ALA A 103 -8.05 -10.39 0.15
CA ALA A 103 -7.61 -11.02 1.39
C ALA A 103 -6.49 -12.05 1.16
N LYS A 104 -6.57 -12.80 0.06
CA LYS A 104 -5.53 -13.74 -0.34
C LYS A 104 -4.23 -13.01 -0.70
N GLN A 105 -4.31 -11.97 -1.53
CA GLN A 105 -3.15 -11.17 -1.92
C GLN A 105 -2.47 -10.50 -0.70
N ILE A 106 -3.26 -9.96 0.24
CA ILE A 106 -2.73 -9.38 1.50
C ILE A 106 -2.00 -10.45 2.30
N LYS A 107 -2.56 -11.66 2.43
CA LYS A 107 -1.96 -12.77 3.16
C LYS A 107 -0.64 -13.24 2.54
N GLU A 108 -0.53 -13.22 1.21
CA GLU A 108 0.70 -13.60 0.50
C GLU A 108 1.82 -12.57 0.69
N LEU A 109 1.48 -11.32 0.99
CA LEU A 109 2.43 -10.22 1.21
C LEU A 109 2.77 -9.97 2.69
N CYS A 110 2.07 -10.60 3.64
CA CYS A 110 2.33 -10.47 5.08
C CYS A 110 3.16 -11.67 5.57
#